data_AF-B3SP19-F1
#
_entry.id   AF-B3SP19-F1
#
_cell.length_a   1.000
_cell.length_b   1.000
_cell.length_c   1.000
_cell.angle_alpha   90.00
_cell.angle_beta   90.00
_cell.angle_gamma   90.00
#
_symmetry.space_group_name_H-M   'P 1'
#
loop_
_entity.id
_entity.type
_entity.pdbx_description
1 polymer ?
#
loop_
_entity_poly.entity_id
_entity_poly.type
_entity_poly.pdbx_seq_one_letter_code
_entity_poly.pdbx_strand_id
1 'polypeptide(L)'
;KEKFDGAMEVMLKKNKTLHRLEPLNSNFKFRGETDLVYLDTSPDFCSANYAIGSLGTKGRRCNATSPNTDGCDLMCCGRGYSTQKFRRRERCKCSFHWCCEVLA
;
A
#
# COMPACT_ATOMS: atom_id res chain seq x y z
N LYS A 1 8.89 -4.18 -0.39
CA LYS A 1 7.47 -4.57 -0.55
C LYS A 1 7.30 -6.07 -0.38
N GLU A 2 8.11 -6.90 -1.04
CA GLU A 2 8.12 -8.37 -0.86
C GLU A 2 8.09 -8.84 0.61
N LYS A 3 8.94 -8.27 1.48
CA LYS A 3 8.92 -8.60 2.92
C LYS A 3 7.66 -8.18 3.67
N PHE A 4 6.97 -7.15 3.19
CA PHE A 4 5.69 -6.71 3.75
C PHE A 4 4.58 -7.66 3.33
N ASP A 5 4.55 -8.03 2.04
CA ASP A 5 3.56 -8.97 1.50
C ASP A 5 3.75 -10.39 2.08
N GLY A 6 4.98 -10.73 2.49
CA GLY A 6 5.33 -11.98 3.18
C GLY A 6 5.48 -11.86 4.70
N ALA A 7 5.00 -10.79 5.33
CA ALA A 7 5.11 -10.61 6.78
C ALA A 7 4.30 -11.66 7.54
N MET A 8 4.79 -12.07 8.71
CA MET A 8 4.20 -13.18 9.47
C MET A 8 3.47 -12.71 10.73
N GLU A 9 2.29 -13.26 10.97
CA GLU A 9 1.56 -13.07 12.22
C GLU A 9 2.21 -13.87 13.36
N VAL A 10 2.46 -13.20 14.47
CA VAL A 10 3.10 -13.77 15.65
C VAL A 10 2.28 -13.47 16.90
N MET A 11 2.48 -14.27 17.94
CA MET A 11 1.91 -14.04 19.26
C MET A 11 3.00 -13.88 20.32
N LEU A 12 2.72 -13.06 21.33
CA LEU A 12 3.58 -12.89 22.49
C LEU A 12 3.33 -14.00 23.51
N LYS A 13 4.31 -14.89 23.69
CA LYS A 13 4.30 -15.88 24.76
C LYS A 13 5.01 -15.32 25.98
N LYS A 14 4.27 -15.19 27.08
CA LYS A 14 4.81 -14.74 28.37
C LYS A 14 5.36 -15.94 29.13
N ASN A 15 6.68 -16.00 29.28
CA ASN A 15 7.32 -16.80 30.33
C ASN A 15 7.79 -15.87 31.45
N LYS A 16 7.99 -16.42 32.66
CA LYS A 16 8.26 -15.69 33.91
C LYS A 16 9.39 -14.63 33.84
N THR A 17 10.27 -14.69 32.84
CA THR A 17 11.40 -13.77 32.67
C THR A 17 11.58 -13.22 31.25
N LEU A 18 10.88 -13.76 30.24
CA LEU A 18 11.13 -13.45 28.83
C LEU A 18 9.83 -13.45 28.03
N HIS A 19 9.64 -12.39 27.26
CA HIS A 19 8.63 -12.31 26.21
C HIS A 19 9.23 -12.83 24.91
N ARG A 20 8.65 -13.90 24.35
CA ARG A 20 9.09 -14.47 23.07
C ARG A 20 7.97 -14.36 22.04
N LEU A 21 8.34 -13.94 20.83
CA LEU A 21 7.46 -13.99 19.67
C LEU A 21 7.47 -15.41 19.10
N GLU A 22 6.29 -16.00 18.97
CA GLU A 22 6.10 -17.30 18.32
C GLU A 22 5.14 -17.13 17.13
N PRO A 23 5.39 -17.78 15.97
CA PRO A 23 4.44 -17.78 14.86
C PRO A 23 3.08 -18.29 15.31
N LEU A 24 2.00 -17.63 14.89
CA LEU A 24 0.65 -18.08 15.23
C LEU A 24 0.36 -19.46 14.58
N ASN A 25 0.90 -19.68 13.38
CA ASN A 25 0.83 -20.96 12.68
C ASN A 25 2.19 -21.65 12.67
N SER A 26 2.26 -22.82 13.31
CA SER A 26 3.49 -23.61 13.51
C SER A 26 4.14 -24.13 12.24
N ASN A 27 3.41 -24.14 11.11
CA ASN A 27 3.98 -24.54 9.81
C ASN A 27 4.93 -23.47 9.26
N PHE A 28 4.82 -22.23 9.75
CA PHE A 28 5.71 -21.15 9.36
C PHE A 28 6.85 -21.02 10.35
N LYS A 29 8.05 -20.77 9.80
CA LYS A 29 9.27 -20.53 10.56
C LYS A 29 9.86 -19.19 10.12
N PHE A 30 10.45 -18.48 11.06
CA PHE A 30 11.28 -17.32 10.73
C PHE A 30 12.40 -17.77 9.79
N ARG A 31 12.54 -17.12 8.64
CA ARG A 31 13.58 -17.39 7.65
C ARG A 31 14.85 -16.58 7.93
N GLY A 32 14.75 -15.48 8.69
CA GLY A 32 15.91 -14.77 9.23
C GLY A 32 15.54 -13.57 10.11
N GLU A 33 16.55 -12.89 10.65
CA GLU A 33 16.38 -11.70 11.52
C GLU A 33 15.78 -10.48 10.81
N THR A 34 15.74 -10.52 9.48
CA THR A 34 15.29 -9.40 8.65
C THR A 34 13.84 -9.55 8.15
N ASP A 35 13.14 -10.59 8.63
CA ASP A 35 11.73 -10.81 8.32
C ASP A 35 10.85 -9.83 9.09
N LEU A 36 9.75 -9.41 8.47
CA LEU A 36 8.76 -8.56 9.13
C LEU A 36 7.70 -9.41 9.82
N VAL A 37 7.30 -8.99 11.01
CA VAL A 37 6.29 -9.67 11.83
C VAL A 37 5.24 -8.68 12.31
N TYR A 38 4.02 -9.14 12.54
CA TYR A 38 2.94 -8.34 13.11
C TYR A 38 2.18 -9.10 14.19
N LEU A 39 1.64 -8.36 15.17
CA LEU A 39 0.88 -8.90 16.30
C LEU A 39 -0.63 -8.81 16.09
N ASP A 40 -1.07 -7.75 15.41
CA ASP A 40 -2.48 -7.44 15.22
C ASP A 40 -2.79 -7.36 13.73
N THR A 41 -3.96 -7.85 13.35
CA THR A 41 -4.44 -7.79 11.96
C THR A 41 -4.67 -6.35 11.52
N SER A 42 -4.41 -6.09 10.24
CA SER A 42 -4.63 -4.75 9.68
C SER A 42 -6.11 -4.40 9.66
N PRO A 43 -6.49 -3.17 10.05
CA PRO A 43 -7.88 -2.73 10.05
C PRO A 43 -8.40 -2.53 8.62
N ASP A 44 -9.72 -2.32 8.50
CA ASP A 44 -10.31 -1.84 7.25
C ASP A 44 -9.92 -0.38 6.99
N PHE A 45 -9.32 -0.14 5.82
CA PHE A 45 -8.93 1.20 5.35
C PHE A 45 -9.94 1.81 4.37
N CYS A 46 -11.05 1.14 4.08
CA CYS A 46 -12.04 1.62 3.13
C CYS A 46 -12.75 2.89 3.62
N SER A 47 -13.09 2.95 4.90
CA SER A 47 -13.82 4.06 5.52
C SER A 47 -12.89 4.89 6.41
N ALA A 48 -13.23 6.16 6.60
CA ALA A 48 -12.47 7.04 7.49
C ALA A 48 -12.61 6.55 8.94
N ASN A 49 -11.47 6.32 9.58
CA ASN A 49 -11.39 5.99 11.00
C ASN A 49 -10.24 6.79 11.63
N TYR A 50 -10.59 7.94 12.20
CA TYR A 50 -9.63 8.86 12.81
C TYR A 50 -8.96 8.31 14.06
N ALA A 51 -9.59 7.35 14.77
CA ALA A 51 -9.00 6.75 15.97
C ALA A 51 -7.72 5.96 15.66
N ILE A 52 -7.64 5.37 14.46
CA ILE A 52 -6.46 4.66 13.96
C ILE A 52 -5.64 5.50 12.96
N GLY A 53 -6.01 6.76 12.72
CA GLY A 53 -5.36 7.63 11.74
C GLY A 53 -5.66 7.31 10.28
N SER A 54 -6.68 6.51 9.98
CA SER A 54 -7.09 6.18 8.60
C SER A 54 -8.06 7.23 8.07
N LEU A 55 -7.76 7.83 6.91
CA LEU A 55 -8.64 8.79 6.23
C LEU A 55 -9.69 8.14 5.33
N GLY A 56 -9.64 6.81 5.14
CA GLY A 56 -10.46 6.11 4.15
C GLY A 56 -9.95 6.30 2.72
N THR A 57 -10.69 5.76 1.74
CA THR A 57 -10.30 5.83 0.32
C THR A 57 -11.13 6.78 -0.54
N LYS A 58 -12.09 7.49 0.06
CA LYS A 58 -12.96 8.43 -0.67
C LYS A 58 -12.13 9.57 -1.29
N GLY A 59 -12.39 9.88 -2.55
CA GLY A 59 -11.71 10.96 -3.28
C GLY A 59 -10.29 10.63 -3.76
N ARG A 60 -9.80 9.41 -3.53
CA ARG A 60 -8.52 8.95 -4.09
C ARG A 60 -8.66 8.67 -5.58
N ARG A 61 -7.61 8.98 -6.35
CA ARG A 61 -7.50 8.56 -7.75
C ARG A 61 -7.28 7.05 -7.79
N CYS A 62 -8.03 6.37 -8.64
CA CYS A 62 -7.91 4.95 -8.92
C CYS A 62 -7.73 4.70 -10.42
N ASN A 63 -7.32 3.48 -10.77
CA ASN A 63 -7.17 3.03 -12.14
C ASN A 63 -8.34 2.12 -12.54
N ALA A 64 -9.18 2.56 -13.48
CA ALA A 64 -10.39 1.81 -13.85
C ALA A 64 -10.09 0.51 -14.62
N THR A 65 -8.90 0.38 -15.21
CA THR A 65 -8.53 -0.80 -16.03
C THR A 65 -7.67 -1.82 -15.26
N SER A 66 -7.24 -1.50 -14.04
CA SER A 66 -6.40 -2.42 -13.26
C SER A 66 -7.25 -3.38 -12.42
N PRO A 67 -6.97 -4.69 -12.44
CA PRO A 67 -7.61 -5.65 -11.53
C PRO A 67 -6.95 -5.69 -10.14
N ASN A 68 -5.82 -4.98 -9.95
CA ASN A 68 -5.03 -5.06 -8.73
C ASN A 68 -5.47 -4.03 -7.68
N THR A 69 -4.66 -3.87 -6.63
CA THR A 69 -4.92 -2.94 -5.52
C THR A 69 -4.97 -1.46 -5.91
N ASP A 70 -4.55 -1.06 -7.11
CA ASP A 70 -4.76 0.28 -7.67
C ASP A 70 -6.07 0.41 -8.47
N GLY A 71 -6.72 -0.73 -8.72
CA GLY A 71 -8.01 -0.87 -9.39
C GLY A 71 -9.12 -0.13 -8.65
N CYS A 72 -10.01 0.52 -9.40
CA CYS A 72 -11.12 1.26 -8.77
C CYS A 72 -12.05 0.36 -7.94
N ASP A 73 -12.25 -0.90 -8.32
CA ASP A 73 -13.13 -1.81 -7.59
C ASP A 73 -12.58 -2.13 -6.18
N LEU A 74 -11.29 -2.39 -6.08
CA LEU A 74 -10.58 -2.64 -4.81
C LEU A 74 -10.34 -1.34 -4.03
N MET A 75 -9.80 -0.29 -4.67
CA MET A 75 -9.52 0.99 -4.02
C MET A 75 -10.76 1.67 -3.48
N CYS A 76 -11.87 1.62 -4.22
CA CYS A 76 -13.13 2.22 -3.80
C CYS A 76 -14.05 1.25 -3.05
N CYS A 77 -13.57 0.02 -2.79
CA CYS A 77 -14.25 -1.00 -1.99
C CYS A 77 -15.67 -1.30 -2.49
N GLY A 78 -15.83 -1.40 -3.82
CA GLY A 78 -17.11 -1.68 -4.47
C GLY A 78 -18.15 -0.55 -4.44
N ARG A 79 -17.82 0.64 -3.89
CA ARG A 79 -18.76 1.78 -3.82
C ARG A 79 -18.96 2.52 -5.16
N GLY A 80 -18.31 2.07 -6.22
CA GLY A 80 -18.23 2.75 -7.51
C GLY A 80 -17.23 3.90 -7.52
N TYR A 81 -17.08 4.52 -8.70
CA TYR A 81 -16.12 5.60 -8.93
C TYR A 81 -16.65 6.58 -9.99
N SER A 82 -16.12 7.81 -9.98
CA SER A 82 -16.42 8.83 -10.99
C SER A 82 -15.19 9.09 -11.84
N THR A 83 -15.38 9.19 -13.15
CA THR A 83 -14.30 9.51 -14.08
C THR A 83 -14.36 10.98 -14.47
N GLN A 84 -13.25 11.69 -14.29
CA GLN A 84 -13.10 13.08 -14.73
C GLN A 84 -11.98 13.17 -15.76
N LYS A 85 -12.23 13.85 -16.87
CA LYS A 85 -11.25 14.10 -17.94
C LYS A 85 -10.79 15.56 -17.86
N PHE A 86 -9.49 15.78 -17.85
CA PHE A 86 -8.89 17.12 -17.79
C PHE A 86 -7.97 17.34 -18.98
N ARG A 87 -8.04 18.53 -19.59
CA ARG A 87 -7.07 18.95 -20.61
C ARG A 87 -5.93 19.67 -19.91
N ARG A 88 -4.71 19.14 -20.01
CA ARG A 88 -3.49 19.76 -19.48
C ARG A 88 -2.68 20.34 -20.64
N ARG A 89 -2.19 21.56 -20.48
CA ARG A 89 -1.17 22.13 -21.38
C ARG A 89 0.18 21.64 -20.89
N GLU A 90 0.92 20.98 -21.77
CA GLU A 90 2.29 20.52 -21.52
C GLU A 90 3.19 21.01 -22.65
N ARG A 91 4.49 21.15 -22.35
CA ARG A 91 5.50 21.43 -23.38
C ARG A 91 5.63 20.17 -24.22
N CYS A 92 5.48 20.29 -25.53
CA CYS A 92 5.56 19.16 -26.44
C CYS A 92 6.38 19.53 -27.66
N LYS A 93 7.00 18.54 -28.31
CA LYS A 93 7.91 18.73 -29.46
C LYS A 93 9.16 19.57 -29.14
N CYS A 94 9.66 19.47 -27.91
CA CYS A 94 10.90 20.16 -27.53
C CYS A 94 12.09 19.64 -28.36
N SER A 95 12.95 20.53 -28.85
CA SER A 95 14.20 20.19 -29.53
C SER A 95 15.40 20.58 -28.66
N PHE A 96 16.35 19.66 -28.57
CA PHE A 96 17.64 19.93 -27.92
C PHE A 96 18.65 20.39 -28.97
N HIS A 97 19.26 21.55 -28.74
CA HIS A 97 20.35 22.07 -29.55
C HIS A 97 21.66 21.89 -28.78
N TRP A 98 22.59 21.13 -29.36
CA TRP A 98 23.85 20.81 -28.70
C TRP A 98 24.69 22.09 -28.49
N CYS A 99 24.99 22.27 -27.22
CA CYS A 99 25.40 23.41 -26.42
C CYS A 99 24.76 24.80 -26.63
N CYS A 100 23.84 25.21 -25.74
CA CYS A 100 23.22 24.42 -24.66
C CYS A 100 21.77 24.90 -24.40
N GLU A 101 20.87 24.73 -25.37
CA GLU A 101 19.47 25.18 -25.26
C GLU A 101 18.45 24.09 -25.60
N VAL A 102 17.33 24.11 -24.88
CA VAL A 102 16.13 23.33 -25.19
C VAL A 102 15.07 24.31 -25.69
N LEU A 103 14.70 24.21 -26.96
CA LEU A 103 13.54 24.92 -27.51
C LEU A 103 12.30 24.08 -27.22
N ALA A 104 11.23 24.71 -26.72
CA ALA A 104 10.02 24.03 -26.25
C ALA A 104 8.74 24.74 -26.71
#